data_AF-I2G2K8-F1
#
_entry.id   AF-I2G2K8-F1
#
_cell.length_a   1.000
_cell.length_b   1.000
_cell.length_c   1.000
_cell.angle_alpha   90.00
_cell.angle_beta   90.00
_cell.angle_gamma   90.00
#
_symmetry.space_group_name_H-M   'P 1'
#
loop_
_entity.id
_entity.type
_entity.pdbx_description
1 polymer ?
#
loop_
_entity_poly.entity_id
_entity_poly.type
_entity_poly.pdbx_seq_one_letter_code
_entity_poly.pdbx_strand_id
1 'polypeptide(L)'
;MTEHDLSALHGFLDDLDIVENGNEDPRAAKLKALFEHAKATYTAKIDTPTWYISPATPSITTNRFDLATFTIPSPNDLLAQRKADRTGTTNQEWTANYLYTEGHFEKCLSYAASFALSMGIDFPFAEGGKKAEEGDYDSSQMALQRSKAEREMSKHWGVVKDVVDSGVRSLLSLLRTSFLTSIETWVPSSSSSNKTHQLEKVDLNILARGFLAFSMREIRVGAGDSRSGYSGMVLPPTAPSSFPSVNMEKVKLQNWTVTHGLALTAGDLALELGLYRTAIEAHTLFLACRGQMWRVLLSLAHEVSRYAQALSAQNRASEKSIKALEIVAKAAVVSALQAVPRPRRVELAKGVIVEHKVIPKEWIGRALKGGEEEEAVLKAEDELLFKGLLQNVTGDQGGKQWPVVPEEIGIALVKVVFAKKSGLFAIYQKFPTYIREYKGRLDAAVAYRNGAQEWGGELDAAEEEESENGPRSVRTL
;
A
#
# COMPACT_ATOMS: atom_id res chain seq x y z
N MET A 1 -35.06 23.04 -19.01
CA MET A 1 -33.85 23.81 -18.63
C MET A 1 -33.83 23.84 -17.12
N THR A 2 -32.91 23.09 -16.50
CA THR A 2 -32.73 23.07 -15.05
C THR A 2 -31.65 24.08 -14.71
N GLU A 3 -32.03 25.17 -14.03
CA GLU A 3 -31.10 26.13 -13.46
C GLU A 3 -30.29 25.41 -12.37
N HIS A 4 -28.98 25.32 -12.60
CA HIS A 4 -28.04 24.83 -11.59
C HIS A 4 -27.46 26.03 -10.85
N ASP A 5 -27.61 26.03 -9.53
CA ASP A 5 -27.14 27.07 -8.62
C ASP A 5 -25.61 27.20 -8.67
N LEU A 6 -25.14 28.38 -9.08
CA LEU A 6 -23.72 28.75 -9.25
C LEU A 6 -23.19 29.62 -8.10
N SER A 7 -23.92 29.70 -6.98
CA SER A 7 -23.52 30.48 -5.80
C SER A 7 -22.11 30.17 -5.27
N ALA A 8 -21.63 28.93 -5.46
CA ALA A 8 -20.28 28.52 -5.06
C ALA A 8 -19.15 29.11 -5.92
N LEU A 9 -19.43 29.54 -7.16
CA LEU A 9 -18.44 30.20 -8.02
C LEU A 9 -18.42 31.73 -7.81
N HIS A 10 -19.51 32.31 -7.30
CA HIS A 10 -19.69 33.76 -7.25
C HIS A 10 -18.64 34.47 -6.37
N GLY A 11 -18.22 33.85 -5.27
CA GLY A 11 -17.21 34.41 -4.36
C GLY A 11 -15.77 34.47 -4.89
N PHE A 12 -15.47 33.84 -6.04
CA PHE A 12 -14.17 33.96 -6.73
C PHE A 12 -14.21 34.93 -7.93
N LEU A 13 -15.38 35.51 -8.22
CA LEU A 13 -15.71 36.14 -9.50
C LEU A 13 -15.98 37.65 -9.46
N ASP A 14 -16.03 38.29 -8.28
CA ASP A 14 -16.43 39.70 -8.16
C ASP A 14 -15.39 40.72 -8.70
N ASP A 15 -14.17 40.28 -9.03
CA ASP A 15 -13.07 41.19 -9.41
C ASP A 15 -12.66 41.14 -10.90
N LEU A 16 -13.32 40.34 -11.75
CA LEU A 16 -12.97 40.23 -13.18
C LEU A 16 -14.06 40.84 -14.07
N ASP A 17 -13.84 42.08 -14.52
CA ASP A 17 -14.65 42.73 -15.56
C ASP A 17 -14.48 41.99 -16.90
N ILE A 18 -15.50 41.22 -17.28
CA ILE A 18 -15.54 40.52 -18.56
C ILE A 18 -16.19 41.45 -19.58
N VAL A 19 -15.43 41.89 -20.59
CA VAL A 19 -15.99 42.62 -21.74
C VAL A 19 -16.71 41.61 -22.64
N GLU A 20 -18.03 41.59 -22.57
CA GLU A 20 -18.88 40.73 -23.41
C GLU A 20 -18.92 41.25 -24.86
N ASN A 21 -18.33 40.51 -25.80
CA ASN A 21 -18.54 40.73 -27.23
C ASN A 21 -19.71 39.85 -27.69
N GLY A 22 -20.81 40.48 -28.12
CA GLY A 22 -22.15 39.91 -28.24
C GLY A 22 -22.41 38.77 -29.24
N ASN A 23 -21.37 38.09 -29.76
CA ASN A 23 -21.51 36.93 -30.67
C ASN A 23 -20.84 35.64 -30.17
N GLU A 24 -20.22 35.63 -28.99
CA GLU A 24 -19.64 34.41 -28.40
C GLU A 24 -20.54 33.88 -27.26
N ASP A 25 -20.62 32.55 -27.11
CA ASP A 25 -21.27 31.91 -25.96
C ASP A 25 -20.65 32.47 -24.66
N PRO A 26 -21.42 33.18 -23.81
CA PRO A 26 -20.90 33.85 -22.62
C PRO A 26 -20.10 32.92 -21.71
N ARG A 27 -20.47 31.63 -21.70
CA ARG A 27 -19.79 30.59 -20.91
C ARG A 27 -18.40 30.26 -21.47
N ALA A 28 -18.28 30.17 -22.78
CA ALA A 28 -17.01 29.86 -23.45
C ALA A 28 -16.03 31.02 -23.35
N ALA A 29 -16.51 32.25 -23.55
CA ALA A 29 -15.73 33.48 -23.37
C ALA A 29 -15.23 33.62 -21.91
N LYS A 30 -16.10 33.33 -20.94
CA LYS A 30 -15.78 33.39 -19.50
C LYS A 30 -14.76 32.33 -19.07
N LEU A 31 -14.89 31.09 -19.55
CA LEU A 31 -13.90 30.02 -19.28
C LEU A 31 -12.53 30.35 -19.91
N LYS A 32 -12.54 30.92 -21.11
CA LYS A 32 -11.31 31.33 -21.81
C LYS A 32 -10.62 32.48 -21.09
N ALA A 33 -11.36 33.48 -20.61
CA ALA A 33 -10.83 34.59 -19.82
C ALA A 33 -10.23 34.10 -18.48
N LEU A 34 -10.91 33.19 -17.78
CA LEU A 34 -10.40 32.58 -16.56
C LEU A 34 -9.13 31.75 -16.82
N PHE A 35 -9.08 31.03 -17.93
CA PHE A 35 -7.90 30.26 -18.32
C PHE A 35 -6.71 31.16 -18.67
N GLU A 36 -6.90 32.23 -19.44
CA GLU A 36 -5.82 33.17 -19.77
C GLU A 36 -5.38 33.99 -18.55
N HIS A 37 -6.30 34.37 -17.65
CA HIS A 37 -5.95 35.00 -16.38
C HIS A 37 -5.16 34.02 -15.49
N ALA A 38 -5.63 32.78 -15.34
CA ALA A 38 -4.91 31.74 -14.62
C ALA A 38 -3.51 31.55 -15.23
N LYS A 39 -3.38 31.42 -16.55
CA LYS A 39 -2.10 31.29 -17.24
C LYS A 39 -1.17 32.50 -17.06
N ALA A 40 -1.72 33.72 -17.04
CA ALA A 40 -0.94 34.96 -16.84
C ALA A 40 -0.51 35.15 -15.37
N THR A 41 -1.33 34.71 -14.42
CA THR A 41 -1.05 34.77 -12.97
C THR A 41 -0.37 33.52 -12.44
N TYR A 42 -0.35 32.44 -13.21
CA TYR A 42 0.36 31.21 -12.92
C TYR A 42 1.85 31.43 -13.12
N THR A 43 2.48 32.01 -12.10
CA THR A 43 3.87 31.72 -11.83
C THR A 43 3.91 30.23 -11.50
N ALA A 44 4.56 29.41 -12.33
CA ALA A 44 4.94 28.07 -11.91
C ALA A 44 5.51 28.21 -10.50
N LYS A 45 4.91 27.54 -9.50
CA LYS A 45 5.38 27.61 -8.12
C LYS A 45 6.86 27.25 -8.17
N ILE A 46 7.72 28.26 -8.04
CA ILE A 46 9.13 28.01 -7.84
C ILE A 46 9.17 27.58 -6.40
N ASP A 47 9.28 26.27 -6.24
CA ASP A 47 9.48 25.54 -5.00
C ASP A 47 10.76 26.05 -4.30
N THR A 48 10.66 27.22 -3.67
CA THR A 48 11.77 27.80 -2.92
C THR A 48 11.81 27.17 -1.52
N PRO A 49 13.00 26.79 -1.00
CA PRO A 49 13.16 26.18 0.32
C PRO A 49 12.44 26.89 1.48
N THR A 50 12.23 28.21 1.35
CA THR A 50 11.55 29.06 2.34
C THR A 50 10.07 28.74 2.55
N TRP A 51 9.41 28.06 1.62
CA TRP A 51 8.00 27.69 1.75
C TRP A 51 7.79 26.43 2.60
N TYR A 52 8.79 25.57 2.68
CA TYR A 52 8.66 24.26 3.33
C TYR A 52 8.76 24.32 4.84
N ILE A 53 9.03 25.47 5.46
CA ILE A 53 9.28 25.62 6.89
C ILE A 53 8.49 26.80 7.44
N SER A 54 7.81 26.58 8.57
CA SER A 54 7.02 27.62 9.25
C SER A 54 7.86 28.89 9.48
N PRO A 55 7.33 30.10 9.20
CA PRO A 55 8.04 31.37 9.29
C PRO A 55 8.17 31.86 10.74
N ALA A 56 8.61 31.01 11.66
CA ALA A 56 8.85 31.38 13.05
C ALA A 56 10.10 32.29 13.22
N THR A 57 10.75 32.70 12.14
CA THR A 57 11.85 33.67 12.20
C THR A 57 11.62 34.78 11.16
N PRO A 58 11.36 36.03 11.59
CA PRO A 58 11.15 37.16 10.70
C PRO A 58 12.51 37.61 10.16
N SER A 59 12.96 36.98 9.08
CA SER A 59 14.09 37.49 8.28
C SER A 59 13.88 37.11 6.83
N ILE A 60 12.95 37.83 6.19
CA ILE A 60 12.76 37.83 4.74
C ILE A 60 13.97 38.55 4.15
N THR A 61 15.02 37.79 3.88
CA THR A 61 16.01 38.01 2.80
C THR A 61 17.03 36.87 2.87
N THR A 62 17.03 36.01 1.84
CA THR A 62 18.13 35.10 1.48
C THR A 62 18.58 33.95 2.40
N ASN A 63 17.89 33.62 3.49
CA ASN A 63 18.27 32.42 4.26
C ASN A 63 17.66 31.15 3.62
N ARG A 64 18.47 30.46 2.80
CA ARG A 64 18.26 29.04 2.47
C ARG A 64 18.10 28.29 3.79
N PHE A 65 17.17 27.33 3.84
CA PHE A 65 17.05 26.42 4.97
C PHE A 65 18.41 25.83 5.31
N ASP A 66 18.93 26.19 6.48
CA ASP A 66 20.17 25.61 6.96
C ASP A 66 19.86 24.33 7.73
N LEU A 67 20.01 23.21 7.04
CA LEU A 67 19.84 21.90 7.63
C LEU A 67 20.70 21.74 8.90
N ALA A 68 21.87 22.35 8.98
CA ALA A 68 22.76 22.20 10.13
C ALA A 68 22.16 22.80 11.41
N THR A 69 21.31 23.82 11.28
CA THR A 69 20.67 24.51 12.42
C THR A 69 19.22 24.08 12.66
N PHE A 70 18.63 23.29 11.74
CA PHE A 70 17.26 22.80 11.90
C PHE A 70 17.13 21.82 13.06
N THR A 71 16.34 22.22 14.04
CA THR A 71 15.91 21.42 15.19
C THR A 71 14.50 20.89 14.96
N ILE A 72 14.27 19.62 15.32
CA ILE A 72 12.96 19.00 15.21
C ILE A 72 12.02 19.62 16.26
N PRO A 73 10.92 20.27 15.87
CA PRO A 73 9.99 20.88 16.83
C PRO A 73 9.37 19.82 17.74
N SER A 74 9.07 20.17 18.99
CA SER A 74 8.40 19.23 19.91
C SER A 74 6.95 18.98 19.50
N PRO A 75 6.32 17.88 19.96
CA PRO A 75 4.91 17.62 19.68
C PRO A 75 3.99 18.77 20.13
N ASN A 76 4.33 19.44 21.23
CA ASN A 76 3.59 20.61 21.72
C ASN A 76 3.73 21.82 20.77
N ASP A 77 4.93 22.04 20.23
CA ASP A 77 5.19 23.14 19.30
C ASP A 77 4.44 22.92 17.99
N LEU A 78 4.44 21.69 17.46
CA LEU A 78 3.69 21.32 16.27
C LEU A 78 2.19 21.48 16.47
N LEU A 79 1.67 21.13 17.65
CA LEU A 79 0.27 21.36 18.00
C LEU A 79 -0.06 22.86 18.10
N ALA A 80 0.82 23.65 18.71
CA ALA A 80 0.65 25.10 18.84
C ALA A 80 0.68 25.80 17.47
N GLN A 81 1.64 25.44 16.61
CA GLN A 81 1.75 25.94 15.23
C GLN A 81 0.49 25.63 14.44
N ARG A 82 -0.02 24.38 14.51
CA ARG A 82 -1.25 23.98 13.82
C ARG A 82 -2.48 24.77 14.27
N LYS A 83 -2.57 25.10 15.57
CA LYS A 83 -3.66 25.92 16.11
C LYS A 83 -3.54 27.39 15.70
N ALA A 84 -2.32 27.88 15.48
CA ALA A 84 -2.06 29.27 15.09
C ALA A 84 -2.18 29.48 13.56
N ASP A 85 -1.92 28.44 12.76
CA ASP A 85 -1.90 28.52 11.31
C ASP A 85 -3.32 28.51 10.72
N ARG A 86 -3.67 29.55 9.95
CA ARG A 86 -4.92 29.62 9.19
C ARG A 86 -5.01 28.55 8.10
N THR A 87 -3.86 28.06 7.60
CA THR A 87 -3.76 27.02 6.57
C THR A 87 -3.68 25.60 7.16
N GLY A 88 -3.73 25.47 8.49
CA GLY A 88 -3.77 24.19 9.18
C GLY A 88 -2.43 23.45 9.18
N THR A 89 -2.35 22.32 8.49
CA THR A 89 -1.20 21.39 8.54
C THR A 89 -0.31 21.42 7.29
N THR A 90 -0.61 22.25 6.29
CA THR A 90 0.09 22.26 5.00
C THR A 90 1.60 22.51 5.13
N ASN A 91 2.00 23.46 5.97
CA ASN A 91 3.42 23.71 6.23
C ASN A 91 4.13 22.49 6.82
N GLN A 92 3.44 21.76 7.71
CA GLN A 92 4.00 20.56 8.34
C GLN A 92 4.19 19.42 7.34
N GLU A 93 3.27 19.29 6.37
CA GLU A 93 3.38 18.35 5.24
C GLU A 93 4.58 18.67 4.35
N TRP A 94 4.72 19.94 3.97
CA TRP A 94 5.80 20.42 3.13
C TRP A 94 7.16 20.23 3.79
N THR A 95 7.30 20.49 5.10
CA THR A 95 8.54 20.18 5.84
C THR A 95 8.91 18.71 5.73
N ALA A 96 7.97 17.79 5.96
CA ALA A 96 8.25 16.36 5.89
C ALA A 96 8.67 15.92 4.47
N ASN A 97 7.93 16.38 3.45
CA ASN A 97 8.23 16.08 2.05
C ASN A 97 9.60 16.62 1.63
N TYR A 98 9.94 17.86 1.99
CA TYR A 98 11.25 18.45 1.69
C TYR A 98 12.38 17.62 2.30
N LEU A 99 12.29 17.28 3.59
CA LEU A 99 13.31 16.47 4.26
C LEU A 99 13.48 15.10 3.59
N TYR A 100 12.39 14.49 3.12
CA TYR A 100 12.45 13.22 2.40
C TYR A 100 13.09 13.37 1.01
N THR A 101 12.64 14.34 0.21
CA THR A 101 13.13 14.55 -1.17
C THR A 101 14.61 14.94 -1.21
N GLU A 102 15.09 15.69 -0.23
CA GLU A 102 16.51 16.04 -0.09
C GLU A 102 17.36 14.91 0.52
N GLY A 103 16.76 13.75 0.84
CA GLY A 103 17.47 12.58 1.35
C GLY A 103 17.85 12.67 2.84
N HIS A 104 17.26 13.57 3.60
CA HIS A 104 17.49 13.73 5.04
C HIS A 104 16.59 12.79 5.85
N PHE A 105 16.74 11.49 5.62
CA PHE A 105 15.83 10.46 6.13
C PHE A 105 15.73 10.42 7.67
N GLU A 106 16.83 10.62 8.40
CA GLU A 106 16.82 10.66 9.87
C GLU A 106 15.97 11.82 10.40
N LYS A 107 16.17 13.02 9.85
CA LYS A 107 15.42 14.21 10.23
C LYS A 107 13.96 14.13 9.81
N CYS A 108 13.68 13.60 8.62
CA CYS A 108 12.32 13.36 8.16
C CYS A 108 11.59 12.37 9.09
N LEU A 109 12.23 11.26 9.46
CA LEU A 109 11.66 10.26 10.35
C LEU A 109 11.41 10.83 11.76
N SER A 110 12.39 11.53 12.33
CA SER A 110 12.25 12.20 13.64
C SER A 110 11.13 13.26 13.62
N TYR A 111 11.04 14.04 12.55
CA TYR A 111 9.98 15.01 12.34
C TYR A 111 8.60 14.34 12.23
N ALA A 112 8.47 13.29 11.42
CA ALA A 112 7.22 12.55 11.25
C ALA A 112 6.77 11.89 12.57
N ALA A 113 7.69 11.37 13.38
CA ALA A 113 7.39 10.82 14.69
C ALA A 113 6.90 11.90 15.67
N SER A 114 7.58 13.06 15.73
CA SER A 114 7.13 14.21 16.53
C SER A 114 5.74 14.70 16.11
N PHE A 115 5.51 14.79 14.80
CA PHE A 115 4.21 15.14 14.24
C PHE A 115 3.14 14.12 14.62
N ALA A 116 3.44 12.82 14.50
CA ALA A 116 2.51 11.76 14.86
C ALA A 116 2.10 11.82 16.34
N LEU A 117 3.05 12.09 17.25
CA LEU A 117 2.74 12.31 18.66
C LEU A 117 1.87 13.54 18.89
N SER A 118 2.11 14.63 18.15
CA SER A 118 1.25 15.83 18.22
C SER A 118 -0.18 15.60 17.72
N MET A 119 -0.40 14.51 16.99
CA MET A 119 -1.70 14.04 16.52
C MET A 119 -2.35 13.02 17.47
N GLY A 120 -1.66 12.62 18.54
CA GLY A 120 -2.10 11.56 19.44
C GLY A 120 -1.98 10.15 18.86
N ILE A 121 -1.04 9.94 17.93
CA ILE A 121 -0.71 8.60 17.43
C ILE A 121 0.23 7.95 18.45
N ASP A 122 -0.20 6.82 19.00
CA ASP A 122 0.55 6.12 20.03
C ASP A 122 1.66 5.25 19.44
N PHE A 123 2.82 5.28 20.09
CA PHE A 123 3.97 4.42 19.79
C PHE A 123 4.33 3.61 21.04
N PRO A 124 4.82 2.37 20.88
CA PRO A 124 5.14 1.48 21.99
C PRO A 124 6.48 1.83 22.67
N PHE A 125 6.70 3.10 23.05
CA PHE A 125 7.95 3.54 23.69
C PHE A 125 8.18 2.90 25.07
N ALA A 126 7.10 2.64 25.82
CA ALA A 126 7.15 2.07 27.16
C ALA A 126 7.64 0.60 27.20
N GLU A 127 7.68 -0.09 26.05
CA GLU A 127 8.09 -1.50 25.98
C GLU A 127 9.61 -1.70 26.08
N GLY A 128 10.40 -0.61 26.12
CA GLY A 128 11.71 -0.54 26.77
C GLY A 128 12.64 -1.74 26.54
N GLY A 129 12.89 -2.13 25.29
CA GLY A 129 13.85 -3.19 24.96
C GLY A 129 13.44 -4.61 25.37
N LYS A 130 12.23 -4.82 25.92
CA LYS A 130 11.61 -6.14 25.85
C LYS A 130 11.34 -6.37 24.36
N LYS A 131 11.77 -7.52 23.82
CA LYS A 131 11.28 -8.00 22.53
C LYS A 131 9.77 -8.12 22.65
N ALA A 132 9.05 -7.03 22.44
CA ALA A 132 7.61 -7.05 22.35
C ALA A 132 7.29 -8.05 21.25
N GLU A 133 6.44 -9.00 21.59
CA GLU A 133 6.30 -10.30 20.92
C GLU A 133 6.46 -10.14 19.41
N GLU A 134 7.43 -10.86 18.84
CA GLU A 134 7.64 -10.98 17.40
C GLU A 134 6.40 -11.66 16.81
N GLY A 135 5.34 -10.89 16.59
CA GLY A 135 4.03 -11.38 16.16
C GLY A 135 3.41 -10.41 15.17
N ASP A 136 2.74 -10.98 14.17
CA ASP A 136 1.95 -10.20 13.22
C ASP A 136 0.92 -9.34 13.97
N TYR A 137 0.79 -8.07 13.59
CA TYR A 137 -0.23 -7.19 14.12
C TYR A 137 -1.59 -7.58 13.52
N ASP A 138 -2.47 -8.14 14.34
CA ASP A 138 -3.82 -8.48 13.91
C ASP A 138 -4.81 -7.35 14.22
N SER A 139 -5.00 -6.46 13.24
CA SER A 139 -6.08 -5.46 13.25
C SER A 139 -7.41 -5.98 12.70
N SER A 140 -7.53 -7.28 12.43
CA SER A 140 -8.55 -7.83 11.55
C SER A 140 -9.93 -8.07 12.15
N GLN A 141 -10.10 -7.81 13.44
CA GLN A 141 -11.31 -8.21 14.17
C GLN A 141 -11.90 -7.15 15.10
N MET A 142 -11.28 -5.97 15.20
CA MET A 142 -11.79 -4.90 16.05
C MET A 142 -12.41 -3.80 15.20
N ALA A 143 -13.68 -3.47 15.46
CA ALA A 143 -14.34 -2.35 14.80
C ALA A 143 -13.55 -1.05 15.06
N LEU A 144 -12.98 -0.47 14.01
CA LEU A 144 -12.10 0.69 14.11
C LEU A 144 -12.95 1.96 14.18
N GLN A 145 -13.30 2.39 15.39
CA GLN A 145 -14.02 3.64 15.58
C GLN A 145 -13.04 4.82 15.63
N ARG A 146 -13.33 5.86 14.83
CA ARG A 146 -12.71 7.17 15.03
C ARG A 146 -13.26 7.82 16.29
N SER A 147 -12.36 8.27 17.16
CA SER A 147 -12.67 9.06 18.35
C SER A 147 -13.31 10.40 17.97
N LYS A 148 -13.93 11.08 18.94
CA LYS A 148 -14.53 12.41 18.71
C LYS A 148 -13.48 13.41 18.21
N ALA A 149 -12.28 13.39 18.79
CA ALA A 149 -11.17 14.25 18.39
C ALA A 149 -10.70 13.97 16.94
N GLU A 150 -10.64 12.70 16.54
CA GLU A 150 -10.28 12.33 15.15
C GLU A 150 -11.34 12.77 14.14
N ARG A 151 -12.63 12.73 14.53
CA ARG A 151 -13.73 13.22 13.67
C ARG A 151 -13.67 14.74 13.48
N GLU A 152 -13.37 15.48 14.55
CA GLU A 152 -13.17 16.93 14.49
C GLU A 152 -11.96 17.30 13.62
N MET A 153 -10.91 16.46 13.62
CA MET A 153 -9.73 16.59 12.78
C MET A 153 -9.89 16.04 11.35
N SER A 154 -11.06 15.53 10.96
CA SER A 154 -11.25 14.81 9.70
C SER A 154 -10.90 15.61 8.44
N LYS A 155 -10.95 16.94 8.49
CA LYS A 155 -10.59 17.83 7.37
C LYS A 155 -9.08 17.83 7.06
N HIS A 156 -8.24 17.53 8.05
CA HIS A 156 -6.77 17.52 7.93
C HIS A 156 -6.18 16.11 7.93
N TRP A 157 -7.04 15.09 7.92
CA TRP A 157 -6.63 13.71 8.10
C TRP A 157 -5.86 13.13 6.89
N GLY A 158 -6.03 13.73 5.71
CA GLY A 158 -5.19 13.42 4.54
C GLY A 158 -3.72 13.78 4.79
N VAL A 159 -3.47 15.01 5.24
CA VAL A 159 -2.12 15.50 5.55
C VAL A 159 -1.42 14.64 6.60
N VAL A 160 -2.16 14.17 7.61
CA VAL A 160 -1.60 13.27 8.64
C VAL A 160 -1.03 12.00 7.99
N LYS A 161 -1.75 11.44 7.02
CA LYS A 161 -1.33 10.25 6.29
C LYS A 161 -0.13 10.54 5.42
N ASP A 162 -0.07 11.70 4.77
CA ASP A 162 1.06 12.07 3.89
C ASP A 162 2.35 12.32 4.68
N VAL A 163 2.27 12.93 5.86
CA VAL A 163 3.42 13.08 6.77
C VAL A 163 3.88 11.71 7.30
N VAL A 164 2.94 10.87 7.73
CA VAL A 164 3.26 9.51 8.17
C VAL A 164 3.87 8.68 7.04
N ASP A 165 3.33 8.77 5.83
CA ASP A 165 3.85 8.07 4.64
C ASP A 165 5.30 8.49 4.32
N SER A 166 5.61 9.79 4.45
CA SER A 166 6.97 10.31 4.30
C SER A 166 7.90 9.81 5.42
N GLY A 167 7.39 9.69 6.64
CA GLY A 167 8.09 9.03 7.75
C GLY A 167 8.38 7.55 7.47
N VAL A 168 7.38 6.78 7.03
CA VAL A 168 7.51 5.36 6.66
C VAL A 168 8.52 5.17 5.53
N ARG A 169 8.47 6.00 4.49
CA ARG A 169 9.43 5.95 3.38
C ARG A 169 10.86 6.30 3.82
N SER A 170 11.01 7.25 4.75
CA SER A 170 12.31 7.57 5.35
C SER A 170 12.83 6.42 6.20
N LEU A 171 11.98 5.82 7.02
CA LEU A 171 12.30 4.63 7.81
C LEU A 171 12.73 3.46 6.93
N LEU A 172 11.98 3.16 5.86
CA LEU A 172 12.36 2.15 4.88
C LEU A 172 13.72 2.43 4.24
N SER A 173 14.00 3.69 3.91
CA SER A 173 15.29 4.10 3.35
C SER A 173 16.41 3.85 4.35
N LEU A 174 16.21 4.19 5.63
CA LEU A 174 17.18 3.92 6.70
C LEU A 174 17.40 2.42 6.92
N LEU A 175 16.34 1.63 7.01
CA LEU A 175 16.43 0.17 7.21
C LEU A 175 17.20 -0.52 6.08
N ARG A 176 17.04 -0.05 4.84
CA ARG A 176 17.66 -0.67 3.65
C ARG A 176 19.08 -0.20 3.34
N THR A 177 19.42 1.03 3.70
CA THR A 177 20.65 1.69 3.22
C THR A 177 21.59 2.16 4.34
N SER A 178 21.10 2.26 5.57
CA SER A 178 21.87 2.77 6.70
C SER A 178 22.27 1.65 7.66
N PHE A 179 23.38 1.85 8.39
CA PHE A 179 23.79 1.01 9.51
C PHE A 179 23.14 1.42 10.83
N LEU A 180 22.32 2.47 10.80
CA LEU A 180 21.63 2.97 11.98
C LEU A 180 20.52 2.03 12.41
N THR A 181 20.52 1.69 13.70
CA THR A 181 19.44 0.94 14.35
C THR A 181 18.51 1.84 15.15
N SER A 182 18.87 3.11 15.34
CA SER A 182 18.13 4.06 16.16
C SER A 182 18.38 5.51 15.73
N ILE A 183 17.41 6.39 16.00
CA ILE A 183 17.48 7.83 15.72
C ILE A 183 17.07 8.63 16.96
N GLU A 184 17.49 9.89 17.03
CA GLU A 184 16.99 10.82 18.06
C GLU A 184 15.61 11.36 17.66
N THR A 185 14.62 11.21 18.53
CA THR A 185 13.24 11.68 18.32
C THR A 185 12.56 12.01 19.64
N TRP A 186 11.45 12.75 19.54
CA TRP A 186 10.62 13.06 20.70
C TRP A 186 9.86 11.82 21.18
N VAL A 187 9.82 11.63 22.49
CA VAL A 187 9.03 10.61 23.19
C VAL A 187 8.26 11.23 24.36
N PRO A 188 7.11 10.68 24.78
CA PRO A 188 6.42 11.09 25.99
C PRO A 188 7.31 10.91 27.22
N SER A 189 7.39 11.94 28.06
CA SER A 189 8.16 11.89 29.32
C SER A 189 7.38 11.11 30.37
N SER A 190 8.03 10.13 31.01
CA SER A 190 7.51 9.38 32.16
C SER A 190 7.76 10.10 33.50
N SER A 191 8.47 11.23 33.48
CA SER A 191 8.86 11.96 34.69
C SER A 191 7.79 12.96 35.16
N SER A 192 7.67 13.15 36.48
CA SER A 192 6.79 14.14 37.14
C SER A 192 7.19 15.60 36.92
N SER A 193 8.17 15.87 36.04
CA SER A 193 8.55 17.23 35.66
C SER A 193 7.51 17.82 34.69
N ASN A 194 7.36 19.15 34.65
CA ASN A 194 6.42 19.85 33.76
C ASN A 194 6.68 19.63 32.24
N LYS A 195 7.68 18.81 31.86
CA LYS A 195 7.96 18.47 30.47
C LYS A 195 7.14 17.25 30.06
N THR A 196 6.22 17.42 29.11
CA THR A 196 5.38 16.33 28.59
C THR A 196 6.11 15.43 27.59
N HIS A 197 7.18 15.93 26.96
CA HIS A 197 7.98 15.19 25.97
C HIS A 197 9.48 15.47 26.18
N GLN A 198 10.31 14.51 25.80
CA GLN A 198 11.77 14.63 25.80
C GLN A 198 12.38 13.99 24.55
N LEU A 199 13.56 14.47 24.14
CA LEU A 199 14.32 13.86 23.04
C LEU A 199 15.08 12.65 23.57
N GLU A 200 14.90 11.50 22.92
CA GLU A 200 15.60 10.26 23.23
C GLU A 200 16.03 9.55 21.96
N LYS A 201 17.01 8.67 22.10
CA LYS A 201 17.43 7.77 21.02
C LYS A 201 16.52 6.54 21.00
N VAL A 202 15.73 6.40 19.95
CA VAL A 202 14.70 5.36 19.81
C VAL A 202 15.07 4.38 18.70
N ASP A 203 14.88 3.09 18.96
CA ASP A 203 15.08 2.02 17.98
C ASP A 203 14.13 2.16 16.78
N LEU A 204 14.65 1.95 15.58
CA LEU A 204 13.87 2.04 14.35
C LEU A 204 12.68 1.07 14.35
N ASN A 205 12.78 -0.10 14.99
CA ASN A 205 11.68 -1.06 15.09
C ASN A 205 10.52 -0.54 15.94
N ILE A 206 10.78 0.25 16.99
CA ILE A 206 9.72 0.85 17.81
C ILE A 206 8.92 1.84 16.97
N LEU A 207 9.61 2.67 16.19
CA LEU A 207 8.99 3.60 15.25
C LEU A 207 8.23 2.85 14.15
N ALA A 208 8.83 1.79 13.61
CA ALA A 208 8.22 0.94 12.59
C ALA A 208 6.88 0.37 13.06
N ARG A 209 6.82 -0.15 14.29
CA ARG A 209 5.60 -0.71 14.88
C ARG A 209 4.52 0.34 15.08
N GLY A 210 4.87 1.52 15.61
CA GLY A 210 3.90 2.60 15.79
C GLY A 210 3.33 3.10 14.45
N PHE A 211 4.19 3.34 13.46
CA PHE A 211 3.74 3.75 12.13
C PHE A 211 2.93 2.66 11.43
N LEU A 212 3.34 1.39 11.54
CA LEU A 212 2.62 0.28 10.94
C LEU A 212 1.23 0.10 11.58
N ALA A 213 1.12 0.15 12.91
CA ALA A 213 -0.16 0.06 13.61
C ALA A 213 -1.14 1.17 13.17
N PHE A 214 -0.66 2.42 13.12
CA PHE A 214 -1.45 3.54 12.59
C PHE A 214 -1.86 3.31 11.13
N SER A 215 -0.90 2.92 10.28
CA SER A 215 -1.12 2.77 8.85
C SER A 215 -2.14 1.68 8.55
N MET A 216 -1.98 0.49 9.15
CA MET A 216 -2.90 -0.64 8.98
C MET A 216 -4.31 -0.30 9.46
N ARG A 217 -4.43 0.38 10.61
CA ARG A 217 -5.72 0.92 11.07
C ARG A 217 -6.35 1.84 10.02
N GLU A 218 -5.60 2.80 9.49
CA GLU A 218 -6.14 3.76 8.53
C GLU A 218 -6.47 3.16 7.18
N ILE A 219 -5.72 2.15 6.74
CA ILE A 219 -6.02 1.35 5.55
C ILE A 219 -7.37 0.67 5.74
N ARG A 220 -7.60 -0.02 6.86
CA ARG A 220 -8.86 -0.70 7.15
C ARG A 220 -10.05 0.24 7.32
N VAL A 221 -9.89 1.33 8.07
CA VAL A 221 -10.94 2.37 8.20
C VAL A 221 -11.30 2.91 6.82
N GLY A 222 -10.29 3.21 6.01
CA GLY A 222 -10.47 3.63 4.63
C GLY A 222 -11.21 2.60 3.81
N ALA A 223 -10.88 1.33 4.01
CA ALA A 223 -11.43 0.24 3.24
C ALA A 223 -12.87 -0.17 3.66
N GLY A 224 -13.45 0.51 4.67
CA GLY A 224 -14.86 0.38 5.06
C GLY A 224 -15.08 -0.16 6.48
N ASP A 225 -14.03 -0.48 7.23
CA ASP A 225 -14.07 -1.18 8.53
C ASP A 225 -14.55 -0.34 9.73
N SER A 226 -15.49 0.60 9.54
CA SER A 226 -15.74 1.67 10.53
C SER A 226 -17.01 1.52 11.38
N ARG A 227 -17.78 0.42 11.23
CA ARG A 227 -18.93 0.10 12.12
C ARG A 227 -19.44 -1.35 12.02
N SER A 228 -19.27 -1.98 10.85
CA SER A 228 -19.72 -3.34 10.52
C SER A 228 -18.85 -3.99 9.43
N GLY A 229 -17.65 -3.45 9.19
CA GLY A 229 -17.15 -3.27 7.83
C GLY A 229 -16.40 -4.42 7.19
N TYR A 230 -15.94 -5.43 7.91
CA TYR A 230 -15.45 -6.65 7.25
C TYR A 230 -16.08 -7.95 7.75
N SER A 231 -16.78 -7.90 8.88
CA SER A 231 -17.34 -9.08 9.55
C SER A 231 -18.56 -9.69 8.82
N GLY A 232 -18.59 -10.99 8.56
CA GLY A 232 -19.78 -11.64 7.99
C GLY A 232 -19.97 -11.39 6.49
N MET A 233 -18.86 -11.20 5.76
CA MET A 233 -18.80 -11.48 4.33
C MET A 233 -18.87 -12.97 4.04
N VAL A 234 -18.56 -13.82 4.99
CA VAL A 234 -18.75 -15.27 4.95
C VAL A 234 -20.03 -15.59 5.71
N LEU A 235 -20.96 -16.19 4.99
CA LEU A 235 -22.18 -16.73 5.54
C LEU A 235 -21.92 -18.17 6.00
N PRO A 236 -22.37 -18.54 7.21
CA PRO A 236 -22.27 -19.92 7.65
C PRO A 236 -23.03 -20.84 6.69
N PRO A 237 -22.61 -22.12 6.60
CA PRO A 237 -23.30 -23.09 5.76
C PRO A 237 -24.76 -23.24 6.18
N THR A 238 -25.68 -23.22 5.22
CA THR A 238 -27.13 -23.33 5.45
C THR A 238 -27.56 -24.78 5.72
N ALA A 239 -26.73 -25.76 5.32
CA ALA A 239 -26.92 -27.18 5.56
C ALA A 239 -25.61 -27.86 6.01
N PRO A 240 -25.66 -28.98 6.75
CA PRO A 240 -24.47 -29.67 7.27
C PRO A 240 -23.44 -30.10 6.21
N SER A 241 -23.88 -30.30 4.96
CA SER A 241 -23.04 -30.69 3.82
C SER A 241 -22.65 -29.53 2.90
N SER A 242 -23.14 -28.32 3.17
CA SER A 242 -22.88 -27.14 2.33
C SER A 242 -21.59 -26.44 2.73
N PHE A 243 -20.93 -25.79 1.76
CA PHE A 243 -19.84 -24.87 2.07
C PHE A 243 -20.37 -23.56 2.65
N PRO A 244 -19.56 -22.85 3.45
CA PRO A 244 -19.80 -21.43 3.68
C PRO A 244 -19.91 -20.71 2.32
N SER A 245 -20.64 -19.60 2.28
CA SER A 245 -20.82 -18.83 1.04
C SER A 245 -20.39 -17.38 1.23
N VAL A 246 -20.01 -16.72 0.14
CA VAL A 246 -19.63 -15.30 0.18
C VAL A 246 -20.88 -14.43 0.01
N ASN A 247 -21.11 -13.52 0.96
CA ASN A 247 -22.11 -12.47 0.88
C ASN A 247 -21.65 -11.41 -0.14
N MET A 248 -21.96 -11.64 -1.42
CA MET A 248 -21.57 -10.75 -2.51
C MET A 248 -22.17 -9.34 -2.39
N GLU A 249 -23.33 -9.19 -1.74
CA GLU A 249 -23.90 -7.86 -1.48
C GLU A 249 -23.03 -7.09 -0.49
N LYS A 250 -22.54 -7.75 0.57
CA LYS A 250 -21.61 -7.12 1.51
C LYS A 250 -20.26 -6.80 0.87
N VAL A 251 -19.78 -7.63 -0.05
CA VAL A 251 -18.56 -7.38 -0.84
C VAL A 251 -18.71 -6.14 -1.72
N LYS A 252 -19.87 -5.97 -2.38
CA LYS A 252 -20.16 -4.79 -3.21
C LYS A 252 -20.27 -3.49 -2.40
N LEU A 253 -20.73 -3.58 -1.16
CA LEU A 253 -20.84 -2.43 -0.25
C LEU A 253 -19.48 -1.97 0.30
N GLN A 254 -18.43 -2.78 0.13
CA GLN A 254 -17.11 -2.37 0.58
C GLN A 254 -16.55 -1.27 -0.30
N ASN A 255 -16.10 -0.23 0.38
CA ASN A 255 -15.28 0.76 -0.25
C ASN A 255 -13.83 0.31 -0.10
N TRP A 256 -13.31 -0.51 -1.01
CA TRP A 256 -11.91 -0.98 -1.01
C TRP A 256 -10.85 0.15 -1.11
N THR A 257 -11.21 1.41 -0.85
CA THR A 257 -10.43 2.62 -1.14
C THR A 257 -10.55 3.64 -0.01
N VAL A 258 -9.42 4.21 0.45
CA VAL A 258 -9.22 5.64 0.80
C VAL A 258 -7.70 5.94 0.91
N THR A 259 -6.82 4.94 1.08
CA THR A 259 -5.39 5.18 1.41
C THR A 259 -4.40 4.28 0.67
N HIS A 260 -4.53 4.13 -0.65
CA HIS A 260 -3.69 3.23 -1.44
C HIS A 260 -2.18 3.56 -1.35
N GLY A 261 -1.77 4.83 -1.28
CA GLY A 261 -0.37 5.19 -1.06
C GLY A 261 0.18 4.61 0.24
N LEU A 262 -0.55 4.82 1.34
CA LEU A 262 -0.23 4.29 2.66
C LEU A 262 -0.26 2.76 2.70
N ALA A 263 -1.18 2.12 1.96
CA ALA A 263 -1.23 0.66 1.86
C ALA A 263 0.02 0.06 1.20
N LEU A 264 0.52 0.72 0.16
CA LEU A 264 1.75 0.28 -0.50
C LEU A 264 2.96 0.42 0.42
N THR A 265 3.12 1.56 1.07
CA THR A 265 4.29 1.83 1.94
C THR A 265 4.23 1.04 3.24
N ALA A 266 3.04 0.82 3.82
CA ALA A 266 2.86 -0.07 4.97
C ALA A 266 3.17 -1.54 4.61
N GLY A 267 2.76 -1.99 3.42
CA GLY A 267 3.10 -3.32 2.91
C GLY A 267 4.61 -3.51 2.74
N ASP A 268 5.29 -2.53 2.13
CA ASP A 268 6.75 -2.53 2.00
C ASP A 268 7.45 -2.53 3.37
N LEU A 269 6.95 -1.76 4.34
CA LEU A 269 7.49 -1.75 5.71
C LEU A 269 7.27 -3.08 6.42
N ALA A 270 6.06 -3.64 6.36
CA ALA A 270 5.75 -4.93 6.95
C ALA A 270 6.65 -6.04 6.36
N LEU A 271 6.86 -6.03 5.05
CA LEU A 271 7.75 -6.96 4.37
C LEU A 271 9.21 -6.82 4.84
N GLU A 272 9.70 -5.58 4.99
CA GLU A 272 11.05 -5.30 5.49
C GLU A 272 11.25 -5.83 6.93
N LEU A 273 10.20 -5.77 7.75
CA LEU A 273 10.19 -6.29 9.13
C LEU A 273 9.94 -7.81 9.20
N GLY A 274 9.69 -8.48 8.08
CA GLY A 274 9.35 -9.91 8.04
C GLY A 274 7.93 -10.25 8.52
N LEU A 275 7.04 -9.26 8.62
CA LEU A 275 5.64 -9.41 9.04
C LEU A 275 4.76 -9.79 7.83
N TYR A 276 4.93 -11.02 7.34
CA TYR A 276 4.36 -11.43 6.06
C TYR A 276 2.84 -11.36 5.99
N ARG A 277 2.13 -11.70 7.08
CA ARG A 277 0.66 -11.65 7.08
C ARG A 277 0.15 -10.21 6.95
N THR A 278 0.79 -9.27 7.64
CA THR A 278 0.48 -7.84 7.55
C THR A 278 0.83 -7.28 6.16
N ALA A 279 1.94 -7.73 5.55
CA ALA A 279 2.31 -7.34 4.20
C ALA A 279 1.27 -7.84 3.16
N ILE A 280 0.85 -9.12 3.26
CA ILE A 280 -0.24 -9.71 2.44
C ILE A 280 -1.50 -8.87 2.54
N GLU A 281 -1.91 -8.50 3.74
CA GLU A 281 -3.08 -7.67 3.98
C GLU A 281 -2.98 -6.33 3.23
N ALA A 282 -1.89 -5.58 3.46
CA ALA A 282 -1.71 -4.24 2.91
C ALA A 282 -1.64 -4.25 1.36
N HIS A 283 -0.84 -5.14 0.78
CA HIS A 283 -0.72 -5.26 -0.68
C HIS A 283 -1.99 -5.82 -1.33
N THR A 284 -2.74 -6.70 -0.66
CA THR A 284 -4.03 -7.17 -1.16
C THR A 284 -5.03 -6.03 -1.25
N LEU A 285 -5.15 -5.22 -0.20
CA LEU A 285 -6.08 -4.08 -0.19
C LEU A 285 -5.67 -3.03 -1.24
N PHE A 286 -4.37 -2.82 -1.43
CA PHE A 286 -3.86 -1.98 -2.52
C PHE A 286 -4.30 -2.51 -3.90
N LEU A 287 -4.08 -3.80 -4.16
CA LEU A 287 -4.42 -4.44 -5.44
C LEU A 287 -5.94 -4.50 -5.68
N ALA A 288 -6.73 -4.69 -4.63
CA ALA A 288 -8.18 -4.65 -4.70
C ALA A 288 -8.69 -3.28 -5.19
N CYS A 289 -8.02 -2.19 -4.77
CA CYS A 289 -8.33 -0.83 -5.19
C CYS A 289 -7.82 -0.50 -6.61
N ARG A 290 -6.53 -0.71 -6.86
CA ARG A 290 -5.84 -0.19 -8.05
C ARG A 290 -5.79 -1.19 -9.21
N GLY A 291 -6.18 -2.43 -8.96
CA GLY A 291 -6.07 -3.53 -9.89
C GLY A 291 -4.67 -4.17 -9.90
N GLN A 292 -4.49 -5.11 -10.81
CA GLN A 292 -3.29 -5.94 -10.93
C GLN A 292 -2.08 -5.11 -11.40
N MET A 293 -1.27 -4.63 -10.46
CA MET A 293 -0.01 -3.92 -10.73
C MET A 293 1.18 -4.87 -10.56
N TRP A 294 1.97 -5.06 -11.63
CA TRP A 294 3.00 -6.11 -11.67
C TRP A 294 4.03 -6.06 -10.52
N ARG A 295 4.46 -4.87 -10.08
CA ARG A 295 5.41 -4.74 -8.96
C ARG A 295 4.83 -5.24 -7.66
N VAL A 296 3.59 -4.84 -7.37
CA VAL A 296 2.90 -5.23 -6.13
C VAL A 296 2.50 -6.69 -6.18
N LEU A 297 2.14 -7.22 -7.35
CA LEU A 297 1.90 -8.66 -7.53
C LEU A 297 3.15 -9.51 -7.28
N LEU A 298 4.34 -9.00 -7.57
CA LEU A 298 5.60 -9.69 -7.24
C LEU A 298 5.89 -9.63 -5.75
N SER A 299 5.69 -8.48 -5.12
CA SER A 299 5.76 -8.37 -3.65
C SER A 299 4.79 -9.36 -3.00
N LEU A 300 3.53 -9.41 -3.48
CA LEU A 300 2.51 -10.36 -3.05
C LEU A 300 2.91 -11.81 -3.25
N ALA A 301 3.46 -12.16 -4.41
CA ALA A 301 3.98 -13.51 -4.65
C ALA A 301 5.10 -13.87 -3.66
N HIS A 302 5.98 -12.91 -3.37
CA HIS A 302 7.10 -13.11 -2.46
C HIS A 302 6.65 -13.31 -1.01
N GLU A 303 5.84 -12.38 -0.48
CA GLU A 303 5.33 -12.45 0.89
C GLU A 303 4.45 -13.68 1.12
N VAL A 304 3.57 -14.04 0.17
CA VAL A 304 2.76 -15.27 0.28
C VAL A 304 3.64 -16.52 0.25
N SER A 305 4.67 -16.55 -0.61
CA SER A 305 5.63 -17.66 -0.63
C SER A 305 6.39 -17.79 0.68
N ARG A 306 6.88 -16.68 1.24
CA ARG A 306 7.61 -16.68 2.51
C ARG A 306 6.71 -17.06 3.67
N TYR A 307 5.48 -16.55 3.68
CA TYR A 307 4.49 -16.89 4.68
C TYR A 307 4.13 -18.38 4.66
N ALA A 308 3.91 -18.96 3.48
CA ALA A 308 3.68 -20.38 3.32
C ALA A 308 4.87 -21.22 3.85
N GLN A 309 6.11 -20.83 3.52
CA GLN A 309 7.31 -21.50 4.03
C GLN A 309 7.40 -21.39 5.57
N ALA A 310 7.13 -20.23 6.14
CA ALA A 310 7.17 -20.01 7.58
C ALA A 310 6.12 -20.86 8.31
N LEU A 311 4.87 -20.88 7.84
CA LEU A 311 3.81 -21.70 8.41
C LEU A 311 4.09 -23.20 8.29
N SER A 312 4.67 -23.63 7.16
CA SER A 312 5.06 -25.02 6.95
C SER A 312 6.20 -25.44 7.88
N ALA A 313 7.25 -24.62 8.01
CA ALA A 313 8.39 -24.89 8.89
C ALA A 313 7.98 -24.96 10.37
N GLN A 314 7.00 -24.15 10.77
CA GLN A 314 6.46 -24.12 12.14
C GLN A 314 5.35 -25.15 12.37
N ASN A 315 4.93 -25.91 11.34
CA ASN A 315 3.78 -26.82 11.37
C ASN A 315 2.49 -26.15 11.91
N ARG A 316 2.27 -24.89 11.51
CA ARG A 316 1.18 -24.03 11.97
C ARG A 316 0.00 -23.96 10.98
N ALA A 317 0.06 -24.66 9.86
CA ALA A 317 -1.04 -24.68 8.90
C ALA A 317 -1.19 -26.04 8.24
N SER A 318 -2.42 -26.36 7.85
CA SER A 318 -2.73 -27.60 7.13
C SER A 318 -2.06 -27.60 5.74
N GLU A 319 -1.83 -28.80 5.19
CA GLU A 319 -1.33 -28.96 3.81
C GLU A 319 -2.21 -28.22 2.79
N LYS A 320 -3.53 -28.22 2.99
CA LYS A 320 -4.48 -27.49 2.12
C LYS A 320 -4.28 -25.97 2.19
N SER A 321 -4.03 -25.43 3.38
CA SER A 321 -3.76 -24.01 3.58
C SER A 321 -2.42 -23.60 2.94
N ILE A 322 -1.37 -24.40 3.13
CA ILE A 322 -0.09 -24.18 2.46
C ILE A 322 -0.27 -24.20 0.94
N LYS A 323 -1.00 -25.20 0.42
CA LYS A 323 -1.28 -25.29 -1.02
C LYS A 323 -2.08 -24.10 -1.54
N ALA A 324 -3.08 -23.63 -0.81
CA ALA A 324 -3.86 -22.45 -1.18
C ALA A 324 -2.96 -21.21 -1.32
N LEU A 325 -2.03 -20.99 -0.37
CA LEU A 325 -1.04 -19.92 -0.45
C LEU A 325 -0.11 -20.11 -1.67
N GLU A 326 0.37 -21.33 -1.95
CA GLU A 326 1.17 -21.58 -3.16
C GLU A 326 0.42 -21.20 -4.45
N ILE A 327 -0.87 -21.54 -4.53
CA ILE A 327 -1.70 -21.23 -5.70
C ILE A 327 -1.82 -19.71 -5.86
N VAL A 328 -2.08 -18.96 -4.78
CA VAL A 328 -2.13 -17.49 -4.79
C VAL A 328 -0.80 -16.90 -5.26
N ALA A 329 0.33 -17.36 -4.72
CA ALA A 329 1.66 -16.86 -5.11
C ALA A 329 1.97 -17.13 -6.59
N LYS A 330 1.69 -18.34 -7.08
CA LYS A 330 1.89 -18.71 -8.49
C LYS A 330 0.97 -17.92 -9.42
N ALA A 331 -0.30 -17.72 -9.04
CA ALA A 331 -1.23 -16.87 -9.79
C ALA A 331 -0.75 -15.42 -9.84
N ALA A 332 -0.23 -14.88 -8.74
CA ALA A 332 0.34 -13.54 -8.69
C ALA A 332 1.56 -13.39 -9.60
N VAL A 333 2.45 -14.39 -9.69
CA VAL A 333 3.57 -14.41 -10.65
C VAL A 333 3.07 -14.37 -12.10
N VAL A 334 2.08 -15.19 -12.45
CA VAL A 334 1.51 -15.19 -13.81
C VAL A 334 0.89 -13.83 -14.13
N SER A 335 0.07 -13.29 -13.23
CA SER A 335 -0.52 -11.97 -13.38
C SER A 335 0.52 -10.87 -13.47
N ALA A 336 1.65 -10.96 -12.74
CA ALA A 336 2.74 -10.02 -12.85
C ALA A 336 3.43 -10.06 -14.22
N LEU A 337 3.71 -11.26 -14.74
CA LEU A 337 4.27 -11.46 -16.08
C LEU A 337 3.33 -10.98 -17.19
N GLN A 338 2.02 -11.07 -16.99
CA GLN A 338 1.01 -10.53 -17.91
C GLN A 338 0.92 -9.01 -17.84
N ALA A 339 0.99 -8.43 -16.64
CA ALA A 339 0.81 -6.99 -16.41
C ALA A 339 2.09 -6.16 -16.59
N VAL A 340 3.27 -6.78 -16.58
CA VAL A 340 4.54 -6.06 -16.74
C VAL A 340 4.69 -5.53 -18.19
N PRO A 341 5.22 -4.30 -18.37
CA PRO A 341 5.49 -3.76 -19.70
C PRO A 341 6.39 -4.71 -20.52
N ARG A 342 6.08 -4.89 -21.82
CA ARG A 342 6.80 -5.80 -22.73
C ARG A 342 8.33 -5.73 -22.61
N PRO A 343 8.99 -4.56 -22.57
CA PRO A 343 10.45 -4.46 -22.49
C PRO A 343 11.06 -5.07 -21.21
N ARG A 344 10.28 -5.16 -20.13
CA ARG A 344 10.72 -5.63 -18.82
C ARG A 344 10.34 -7.08 -18.53
N ARG A 345 9.60 -7.75 -19.43
CA ARG A 345 9.13 -9.13 -19.22
C ARG A 345 10.29 -10.11 -19.04
N VAL A 346 11.33 -10.00 -19.86
CA VAL A 346 12.51 -10.87 -19.79
C VAL A 346 13.34 -10.59 -18.53
N GLU A 347 13.51 -9.31 -18.17
CA GLU A 347 14.17 -8.90 -16.92
C GLU A 347 13.43 -9.49 -15.72
N LEU A 348 12.11 -9.34 -15.69
CA LEU A 348 11.29 -9.89 -14.62
C LEU A 348 11.37 -11.41 -14.55
N ALA A 349 11.21 -12.07 -15.70
CA ALA A 349 11.32 -13.51 -15.81
C ALA A 349 12.67 -14.03 -15.32
N LYS A 350 13.77 -13.32 -15.62
CA LYS A 350 15.10 -13.67 -15.09
C LYS A 350 15.12 -13.63 -13.56
N GLY A 351 14.59 -12.56 -12.96
CA GLY A 351 14.52 -12.40 -11.50
C GLY A 351 13.71 -13.51 -10.82
N VAL A 352 12.62 -13.96 -11.45
CA VAL A 352 11.75 -15.04 -10.94
C VAL A 352 12.36 -16.41 -11.20
N ILE A 353 12.66 -16.75 -12.46
CA ILE A 353 12.95 -18.11 -12.93
C ILE A 353 14.40 -18.52 -12.66
N VAL A 354 15.35 -17.59 -12.80
CA VAL A 354 16.79 -17.89 -12.70
C VAL A 354 17.35 -17.49 -11.34
N GLU A 355 17.01 -16.28 -10.89
CA GLU A 355 17.54 -15.73 -9.64
C GLU A 355 16.73 -16.17 -8.42
N HIS A 356 15.55 -16.77 -8.62
CA HIS A 356 14.68 -17.30 -7.56
C HIS A 356 14.36 -16.27 -6.46
N LYS A 357 14.28 -14.98 -6.82
CA LYS A 357 14.10 -13.88 -5.87
C LYS A 357 12.70 -13.80 -5.27
N VAL A 358 11.71 -14.36 -5.96
CA VAL A 358 10.28 -14.16 -5.62
C VAL A 358 9.67 -15.42 -5.04
N ILE A 359 9.82 -16.56 -5.73
CA ILE A 359 9.27 -17.86 -5.34
C ILE A 359 10.37 -18.93 -5.29
N PRO A 360 10.15 -20.05 -4.58
CA PRO A 360 11.18 -21.05 -4.32
C PRO A 360 11.59 -21.79 -5.59
N LYS A 361 12.87 -22.17 -5.65
CA LYS A 361 13.45 -22.88 -6.80
C LYS A 361 12.73 -24.19 -7.08
N GLU A 362 12.24 -24.87 -6.06
CA GLU A 362 11.54 -26.15 -6.16
C GLU A 362 10.24 -26.00 -6.96
N TRP A 363 9.53 -24.88 -6.80
CA TRP A 363 8.28 -24.64 -7.51
C TRP A 363 8.51 -24.42 -9.01
N ILE A 364 9.59 -23.72 -9.35
CA ILE A 364 10.03 -23.51 -10.74
C ILE A 364 10.53 -24.83 -11.33
N GLY A 365 11.32 -25.59 -10.57
CA GLY A 365 11.82 -26.90 -10.99
C GLY A 365 10.70 -27.88 -11.33
N ARG A 366 9.64 -27.95 -10.48
CA ARG A 366 8.43 -28.75 -10.76
C ARG A 366 7.74 -28.31 -12.05
N ALA A 367 7.55 -26.99 -12.23
CA ALA A 367 6.91 -26.44 -13.43
C ALA A 367 7.69 -26.70 -14.74
N LEU A 368 9.02 -26.80 -14.67
CA LEU A 368 9.89 -27.03 -15.82
C LEU A 368 9.98 -28.51 -16.22
N LYS A 369 9.91 -29.45 -15.27
CA LYS A 369 10.08 -30.88 -15.57
C LYS A 369 8.97 -31.43 -16.49
N GLY A 370 7.73 -30.94 -16.34
CA GLY A 370 6.58 -31.40 -17.11
C GLY A 370 6.20 -32.85 -16.83
N GLY A 371 4.91 -33.16 -16.72
CA GLY A 371 4.42 -34.55 -16.68
C GLY A 371 4.11 -35.14 -15.30
N GLU A 372 4.31 -34.41 -14.20
CA GLU A 372 3.64 -34.73 -12.93
C GLU A 372 2.33 -33.93 -12.89
N GLU A 373 1.22 -34.57 -13.25
CA GLU A 373 -0.09 -34.09 -12.82
C GLU A 373 -0.12 -34.21 -11.29
N GLU A 374 0.30 -33.15 -10.59
CA GLU A 374 0.03 -33.04 -9.17
C GLU A 374 -1.48 -33.18 -8.98
N GLU A 375 -1.89 -34.25 -8.31
CA GLU A 375 -3.30 -34.45 -7.98
C GLU A 375 -3.80 -33.19 -7.27
N ALA A 376 -4.81 -32.55 -7.85
CA ALA A 376 -5.27 -31.25 -7.40
C ALA A 376 -5.91 -31.38 -6.00
N VAL A 377 -5.12 -31.04 -4.97
CA VAL A 377 -5.56 -31.02 -3.55
C VAL A 377 -6.78 -30.11 -3.35
N LEU A 378 -6.91 -29.07 -4.17
CA LEU A 378 -8.02 -28.11 -4.18
C LEU A 378 -8.55 -28.00 -5.61
N LYS A 379 -9.87 -28.11 -5.80
CA LYS A 379 -10.49 -28.20 -7.14
C LYS A 379 -11.34 -26.99 -7.53
N ALA A 380 -11.72 -26.15 -6.57
CA ALA A 380 -12.55 -24.97 -6.82
C ALA A 380 -12.13 -23.77 -5.96
N GLU A 381 -12.47 -22.56 -6.40
CA GLU A 381 -12.17 -21.31 -5.67
C GLU A 381 -12.72 -21.31 -4.25
N ASP A 382 -13.94 -21.82 -4.07
CA ASP A 382 -14.58 -21.85 -2.76
C ASP A 382 -13.87 -22.85 -1.83
N GLU A 383 -13.33 -23.96 -2.36
CA GLU A 383 -12.48 -24.85 -1.57
C GLU A 383 -11.17 -24.17 -1.18
N LEU A 384 -10.54 -23.44 -2.10
CA LEU A 384 -9.32 -22.68 -1.82
C LEU A 384 -9.56 -21.62 -0.75
N LEU A 385 -10.68 -20.91 -0.82
CA LEU A 385 -11.06 -19.90 0.17
C LEU A 385 -11.38 -20.56 1.51
N PHE A 386 -12.37 -21.45 1.56
CA PHE A 386 -12.93 -21.96 2.82
C PHE A 386 -12.14 -23.11 3.44
N LYS A 387 -11.51 -24.00 2.65
CA LYS A 387 -10.67 -25.10 3.15
C LYS A 387 -9.17 -24.80 3.13
N GLY A 388 -8.78 -23.63 2.62
CA GLY A 388 -7.38 -23.21 2.53
C GLY A 388 -7.12 -21.94 3.32
N LEU A 389 -7.48 -20.79 2.73
CA LEU A 389 -7.14 -19.44 3.21
C LEU A 389 -7.83 -19.05 4.52
N LEU A 390 -9.07 -19.48 4.73
CA LEU A 390 -9.87 -19.14 5.93
C LEU A 390 -9.82 -20.22 7.02
N GLN A 391 -8.99 -21.25 6.85
CA GLN A 391 -8.77 -22.25 7.90
C GLN A 391 -7.93 -21.66 9.03
N ASN A 392 -8.17 -22.14 10.25
CA ASN A 392 -7.42 -21.69 11.42
C ASN A 392 -5.98 -22.20 11.41
N VAL A 393 -5.07 -21.35 11.87
CA VAL A 393 -3.68 -21.69 12.17
C VAL A 393 -3.65 -22.63 13.38
N THR A 394 -2.86 -23.70 13.31
CA THR A 394 -2.72 -24.69 14.39
C THR A 394 -1.76 -24.18 15.48
N GLY A 395 -2.13 -24.40 16.76
CA GLY A 395 -1.18 -24.32 17.87
C GLY A 395 -0.95 -22.96 18.54
N ASP A 396 -1.90 -22.01 18.51
CA ASP A 396 -1.77 -20.77 19.27
C ASP A 396 -1.79 -21.05 20.79
N GLN A 397 -0.69 -20.70 21.49
CA GLN A 397 -0.48 -20.93 22.93
C GLN A 397 -1.38 -20.06 23.86
N GLY A 398 -2.55 -19.64 23.38
CA GLY A 398 -3.49 -18.80 24.12
C GLY A 398 -4.96 -19.05 23.79
N GLY A 399 -5.30 -20.13 23.07
CA GLY A 399 -6.68 -20.53 22.81
C GLY A 399 -7.45 -19.69 21.79
N LYS A 400 -6.87 -18.60 21.26
CA LYS A 400 -7.45 -17.88 20.12
C LYS A 400 -7.02 -18.57 18.83
N GLN A 401 -7.95 -19.20 18.13
CA GLN A 401 -7.71 -19.70 16.79
C GLN A 401 -7.99 -18.58 15.80
N TRP A 402 -7.02 -18.26 14.95
CA TRP A 402 -7.16 -17.22 13.92
C TRP A 402 -7.01 -17.85 12.53
N PRO A 403 -7.73 -17.34 11.51
CA PRO A 403 -7.60 -17.84 10.16
C PRO A 403 -6.23 -17.48 9.57
N VAL A 404 -5.74 -18.33 8.66
CA VAL A 404 -4.45 -18.16 7.95
C VAL A 404 -4.32 -16.77 7.34
N VAL A 405 -5.38 -16.28 6.70
CA VAL A 405 -5.57 -14.86 6.39
C VAL A 405 -6.94 -14.39 6.89
N PRO A 406 -7.10 -13.11 7.25
CA PRO A 406 -8.40 -12.58 7.60
C PRO A 406 -9.45 -12.79 6.50
N GLU A 407 -10.72 -12.86 6.89
CA GLU A 407 -11.87 -13.14 6.04
C GLU A 407 -11.91 -12.24 4.79
N GLU A 408 -11.80 -10.95 5.03
CA GLU A 408 -11.80 -9.90 4.02
C GLU A 408 -10.60 -9.98 3.08
N ILE A 409 -9.45 -10.43 3.57
CA ILE A 409 -8.23 -10.58 2.78
C ILE A 409 -8.32 -11.82 1.90
N GLY A 410 -8.83 -12.93 2.44
CA GLY A 410 -9.15 -14.11 1.64
C GLY A 410 -10.13 -13.80 0.51
N ILE A 411 -11.21 -13.08 0.82
CA ILE A 411 -12.21 -12.67 -0.17
C ILE A 411 -11.63 -11.66 -1.16
N ALA A 412 -10.89 -10.65 -0.71
CA ALA A 412 -10.26 -9.67 -1.60
C ALA A 412 -9.28 -10.35 -2.58
N LEU A 413 -8.44 -11.26 -2.09
CA LEU A 413 -7.54 -12.05 -2.94
C LEU A 413 -8.34 -12.81 -4.02
N VAL A 414 -9.28 -13.66 -3.62
CA VAL A 414 -9.95 -14.57 -4.55
C VAL A 414 -10.97 -13.84 -5.44
N LYS A 415 -11.85 -13.04 -4.83
CA LYS A 415 -13.06 -12.49 -5.48
C LYS A 415 -12.93 -11.05 -5.95
N VAL A 416 -11.85 -10.33 -5.60
CA VAL A 416 -11.65 -8.93 -6.06
C VAL A 416 -10.42 -8.82 -6.96
N VAL A 417 -9.25 -9.27 -6.47
CA VAL A 417 -7.98 -9.16 -7.20
C VAL A 417 -7.94 -10.08 -8.42
N PHE A 418 -8.42 -11.32 -8.30
CA PHE A 418 -8.33 -12.33 -9.37
C PHE A 418 -9.65 -12.61 -10.12
N ALA A 419 -10.77 -12.02 -9.71
CA ALA A 419 -12.08 -12.27 -10.32
C ALA A 419 -12.24 -11.76 -11.76
N LYS A 420 -11.51 -10.70 -12.16
CA LYS A 420 -11.76 -9.98 -13.43
C LYS A 420 -11.38 -10.71 -14.71
N LYS A 421 -10.67 -11.85 -14.66
CA LYS A 421 -10.14 -12.48 -15.89
C LYS A 421 -10.66 -13.88 -16.18
N SER A 422 -10.71 -14.75 -15.18
CA SER A 422 -11.17 -16.15 -15.33
C SER A 422 -11.31 -16.86 -13.98
N GLY A 423 -11.16 -16.13 -12.87
CA GLY A 423 -10.90 -16.72 -11.56
C GLY A 423 -9.44 -17.08 -11.30
N LEU A 424 -9.11 -17.31 -10.04
CA LEU A 424 -7.74 -17.53 -9.55
C LEU A 424 -7.14 -18.83 -10.09
N PHE A 425 -7.93 -19.91 -10.18
CA PHE A 425 -7.48 -21.21 -10.67
C PHE A 425 -7.07 -21.19 -12.14
N ALA A 426 -7.84 -20.50 -12.99
CA ALA A 426 -7.52 -20.39 -14.41
C ALA A 426 -6.22 -19.63 -14.66
N ILE A 427 -5.89 -18.63 -13.83
CA ILE A 427 -4.60 -17.93 -13.89
C ILE A 427 -3.48 -18.85 -13.39
N TYR A 428 -3.69 -19.53 -12.26
CA TYR A 428 -2.75 -20.50 -11.70
C TYR A 428 -2.39 -21.62 -12.68
N GLN A 429 -3.36 -22.17 -13.42
CA GLN A 429 -3.14 -23.24 -14.40
C GLN A 429 -2.19 -22.83 -15.52
N LYS A 430 -2.07 -21.53 -15.82
CA LYS A 430 -1.11 -21.00 -16.82
C LYS A 430 0.32 -20.97 -16.30
N PHE A 431 0.56 -21.16 -15.00
CA PHE A 431 1.88 -21.04 -14.39
C PHE A 431 2.94 -21.95 -15.05
N PRO A 432 2.75 -23.28 -15.21
CA PRO A 432 3.76 -24.12 -15.83
C PRO A 432 4.06 -23.74 -17.28
N THR A 433 3.05 -23.29 -18.02
CA THR A 433 3.19 -22.84 -19.42
C THR A 433 4.04 -21.56 -19.48
N TYR A 434 3.72 -20.56 -18.66
CA TYR A 434 4.47 -19.31 -18.59
C TYR A 434 5.93 -19.54 -18.18
N ILE A 435 6.17 -20.37 -17.16
CA ILE A 435 7.53 -20.66 -16.69
C ILE A 435 8.37 -21.32 -17.79
N ARG A 436 7.82 -22.31 -18.52
CA ARG A 436 8.52 -22.96 -19.63
C ARG A 436 8.78 -22.01 -20.80
N GLU A 437 7.80 -21.21 -21.17
CA GLU A 437 7.91 -20.23 -22.25
C GLU A 437 9.00 -19.19 -21.94
N TYR A 438 8.94 -18.54 -20.79
CA TYR A 438 9.92 -17.52 -20.41
C TYR A 438 11.30 -18.10 -20.15
N LYS A 439 11.39 -19.37 -19.72
CA LYS A 439 12.67 -20.09 -19.69
C LYS A 439 13.25 -20.24 -21.11
N GLY A 440 12.44 -20.64 -22.09
CA GLY A 440 12.83 -20.69 -23.50
C GLY A 440 13.27 -19.33 -24.05
N ARG A 441 12.54 -18.25 -23.73
CA ARG A 441 12.92 -16.87 -24.12
C ARG A 441 14.25 -16.44 -23.50
N LEU A 442 14.51 -16.79 -22.24
CA LEU A 442 15.78 -16.49 -21.57
C LEU A 442 16.95 -17.25 -22.21
N ASP A 443 16.75 -18.53 -22.52
CA ASP A 443 17.77 -19.37 -23.16
C ASP A 443 18.06 -18.87 -24.60
N ALA A 444 17.02 -18.46 -25.35
CA ALA A 444 17.16 -17.84 -26.66
C ALA A 444 17.88 -16.47 -26.58
N ALA A 445 17.61 -15.64 -25.58
CA ALA A 445 18.30 -14.36 -25.40
C ALA A 445 19.79 -14.54 -25.08
N VAL A 446 20.16 -15.61 -24.34
CA VAL A 446 21.56 -15.99 -24.13
C VAL A 446 22.19 -16.49 -25.43
N ALA A 447 21.47 -17.31 -26.21
CA ALA A 447 21.94 -17.81 -27.50
C ALA A 447 22.14 -16.69 -28.55
N TYR A 448 21.25 -15.69 -28.58
CA TYR A 448 21.35 -14.52 -29.47
C TYR A 448 22.58 -13.66 -29.16
N ARG A 449 22.88 -13.43 -27.86
CA ARG A 449 24.14 -12.78 -27.45
C ARG A 449 25.39 -13.57 -27.89
N ASN A 450 25.24 -14.87 -28.11
CA ASN A 450 26.30 -15.77 -28.58
C ASN A 450 26.24 -16.04 -30.11
N GLY A 451 25.45 -15.27 -30.87
CA GLY A 451 25.45 -15.32 -32.35
C GLY A 451 24.41 -16.24 -32.99
N ALA A 452 23.38 -16.70 -32.26
CA ALA A 452 22.30 -17.54 -32.81
C ALA A 452 21.07 -16.75 -33.32
N GLN A 453 20.32 -17.37 -34.23
CA GLN A 453 19.18 -16.82 -34.99
C GLN A 453 18.03 -16.29 -34.10
N GLU A 454 17.37 -15.25 -34.62
CA GLU A 454 16.26 -14.52 -34.00
C GLU A 454 15.06 -15.43 -33.68
N TRP A 455 14.49 -15.29 -32.49
CA TRP A 455 13.33 -16.07 -32.05
C TRP A 455 12.05 -15.56 -32.74
N GLY A 456 11.41 -16.41 -33.53
CA GLY A 456 10.14 -16.13 -34.19
C GLY A 456 8.97 -16.81 -33.47
N GLY A 457 8.11 -16.01 -32.81
CA GLY A 457 6.78 -16.47 -32.38
C GLY A 457 6.31 -15.91 -31.05
N GLU A 458 5.68 -14.73 -31.06
CA GLU A 458 4.94 -14.21 -29.91
C GLU A 458 3.64 -15.02 -29.69
N LEU A 459 3.47 -15.57 -28.49
CA LEU A 459 2.20 -16.17 -28.06
C LEU A 459 1.07 -15.13 -27.94
N ASP A 460 1.43 -13.84 -27.81
CA ASP A 460 0.47 -12.73 -27.77
C ASP A 460 -0.01 -12.31 -29.18
N ALA A 461 0.61 -12.77 -30.28
CA ALA A 461 0.22 -12.36 -31.63
C ALA A 461 -0.93 -13.18 -32.24
N ALA A 462 -1.26 -14.34 -31.66
CA ALA A 462 -2.30 -15.24 -32.19
C ALA A 462 -3.65 -15.18 -31.43
N GLU A 463 -3.76 -14.38 -30.37
CA GLU A 463 -5.02 -14.16 -29.61
C GLU A 463 -5.46 -12.68 -29.60
N GLU A 464 -4.90 -11.84 -30.48
CA GLU A 464 -5.40 -10.46 -30.72
C GLU A 464 -6.52 -10.40 -31.79
N GLU A 465 -7.08 -11.54 -32.21
CA GLU A 465 -8.35 -11.59 -32.95
C GLU A 465 -9.53 -11.79 -31.96
N GLU A 466 -10.27 -10.71 -31.71
CA GLU A 466 -11.65 -10.68 -31.21
C GLU A 466 -11.99 -11.29 -29.83
N SER A 467 -11.18 -11.07 -28.79
CA SER A 467 -11.74 -11.13 -27.42
C SER A 467 -11.37 -9.91 -26.56
N GLU A 468 -12.39 -9.20 -26.12
CA GLU A 468 -12.37 -7.91 -25.41
C GLU A 468 -11.83 -7.98 -23.95
N ASN A 469 -10.92 -8.90 -23.61
CA ASN A 469 -10.52 -9.18 -22.21
C ASN A 469 -9.00 -9.07 -21.90
N GLY A 470 -8.25 -8.34 -22.71
CA GLY A 470 -6.89 -7.92 -22.36
C GLY A 470 -6.89 -6.89 -21.21
N PRO A 471 -5.91 -6.91 -20.29
CA PRO A 471 -5.79 -5.88 -19.26
C PRO A 471 -5.47 -4.54 -19.94
N ARG A 472 -6.48 -3.67 -20.06
CA ARG A 472 -6.23 -2.26 -20.35
C ARG A 472 -5.32 -1.72 -19.26
N SER A 473 -4.12 -1.31 -19.65
CA SER A 473 -3.24 -0.50 -18.82
C SER A 473 -4.09 0.63 -18.23
N VAL A 474 -4.11 0.76 -16.90
CA VAL A 474 -4.78 1.85 -16.19
C VAL A 474 -3.99 3.14 -16.45
N ARG A 475 -4.08 3.65 -17.68
CA ARG A 475 -3.85 5.03 -18.08
C ARG A 475 -5.20 5.58 -18.51
N THR A 476 -6.05 5.82 -17.52
CA THR A 476 -7.22 6.71 -17.55
C THR A 476 -7.88 6.60 -16.17
N LEU A 477 -7.47 7.50 -15.27
CA LEU A 477 -8.44 8.13 -14.38
C LEU A 477 -9.01 9.32 -15.14
#